data_AF-U5DMD4-F1
#
_entry.id   AF-U5DMD4-F1
#
_cell.length_a   1.000
_cell.length_b   1.000
_cell.length_c   1.000
_cell.angle_alpha   90.00
_cell.angle_beta   90.00
_cell.angle_gamma   90.00
#
_symmetry.space_group_name_H-M   'P 1'
#
loop_
_entity.id
_entity.type
_entity.pdbx_description
1 polymer ?
#
loop_
_entity_poly.entity_id
_entity_poly.type
_entity_poly.pdbx_seq_one_letter_code
_entity_poly.pdbx_strand_id
1 'polypeptide(L)'
;MKKILFLSLVTLLTCTSASQKVVADERWSTEEYDVVYQEDRNRTAIWTYGSVGTIFIDGLAGVYTDRGSYTGYWVQETSSLRCDTYREGADGKPTYHWGRFEIAFIDPDFPSRWQANIGLCDREPTIRLNGVPMTP
;
A
#
# COMPACT_ATOMS: atom_id res chain seq x y z
N MET A 1 -8.67 30.95 64.18
CA MET A 1 -7.99 29.65 63.90
C MET A 1 -9.06 28.74 63.28
N LYS A 2 -9.00 28.13 62.09
CA LYS A 2 -8.04 27.99 60.99
C LYS A 2 -8.90 27.60 59.76
N LYS A 3 -8.81 28.33 58.64
CA LYS A 3 -9.50 28.03 57.37
C LYS A 3 -8.65 27.03 56.58
N ILE A 4 -9.21 25.90 56.13
CA ILE A 4 -8.63 25.02 55.07
C ILE A 4 -9.83 24.30 54.42
N LEU A 5 -10.52 24.90 53.44
CA LEU A 5 -10.29 24.81 51.98
C LEU A 5 -10.04 23.37 51.48
N PHE A 6 -11.11 22.65 51.12
CA PHE A 6 -11.06 21.41 50.35
C PHE A 6 -10.67 21.76 48.90
N LEU A 7 -9.48 21.35 48.49
CA LEU A 7 -9.00 21.51 47.11
C LEU A 7 -9.41 20.28 46.30
N SER A 8 -10.38 20.44 45.41
CA SER A 8 -10.77 19.41 44.44
C SER A 8 -9.68 19.28 43.37
N LEU A 9 -9.02 18.11 43.31
CA LEU A 9 -8.05 17.79 42.28
C LEU A 9 -8.80 17.31 41.02
N VAL A 10 -8.95 18.21 40.03
CA VAL A 10 -9.46 17.87 38.70
C VAL A 10 -8.29 17.36 37.87
N THR A 11 -8.21 16.04 37.68
CA THR A 11 -7.20 15.41 36.82
C THR A 11 -7.59 15.67 35.36
N LEU A 12 -6.86 16.58 34.70
CA LEU A 12 -7.04 16.88 33.28
C LEU A 12 -6.46 15.70 32.47
N LEU A 13 -7.33 14.81 32.01
CA LEU A 13 -6.98 13.71 31.11
C LEU A 13 -6.70 14.31 29.72
N THR A 14 -5.44 14.59 29.42
CA THR A 14 -5.02 15.00 28.08
C THR A 14 -5.12 13.81 27.13
N CYS A 15 -6.28 13.65 26.48
CA CYS A 15 -6.40 12.83 25.29
C CYS A 15 -5.51 13.42 24.19
N THR A 16 -4.28 12.93 24.06
CA THR A 16 -3.49 13.13 22.85
C THR A 16 -4.18 12.39 21.73
N SER A 17 -5.02 13.11 20.98
CA SER A 17 -5.60 12.67 19.73
C SER A 17 -4.48 12.48 18.71
N ALA A 18 -3.81 11.32 18.73
CA ALA A 18 -3.03 10.89 17.59
C ALA A 18 -4.03 10.76 16.44
N SER A 19 -3.99 11.70 15.51
CA SER A 19 -4.76 11.65 14.27
C SER A 19 -4.27 10.43 13.50
N GLN A 20 -4.86 9.26 13.77
CA GLN A 20 -4.75 8.12 12.89
C GLN A 20 -5.37 8.61 11.58
N LYS A 21 -4.54 8.97 10.61
CA LYS A 21 -4.98 8.94 9.21
C LYS A 21 -5.37 7.49 9.00
N VAL A 22 -6.65 7.20 9.18
CA VAL A 22 -7.25 5.97 8.69
C VAL A 22 -6.79 5.91 7.25
N VAL A 23 -6.03 4.86 6.90
CA VAL A 23 -5.79 4.48 5.51
C VAL A 23 -7.18 4.15 5.00
N ALA A 24 -7.92 5.18 4.59
CA ALA A 24 -9.21 5.03 3.95
C ALA A 24 -8.97 4.02 2.84
N ASP A 25 -9.81 2.98 2.77
CA ASP A 25 -9.65 1.82 1.89
C ASP A 25 -9.35 2.27 0.45
N GLU A 26 -8.08 2.53 0.14
CA GLU A 26 -7.70 2.99 -1.19
C GLU A 26 -7.86 1.76 -2.07
N ARG A 27 -8.89 1.82 -2.90
CA ARG A 27 -9.30 0.75 -3.80
C ARG A 27 -9.35 1.29 -5.20
N TRP A 28 -8.87 0.49 -6.13
CA TRP A 28 -8.87 0.84 -7.55
C TRP A 28 -9.45 -0.31 -8.35
N SER A 29 -10.20 0.04 -9.39
CA SER A 29 -10.55 -0.88 -10.46
C SER A 29 -9.48 -0.80 -11.54
N THR A 30 -9.12 -1.95 -12.10
CA THR A 30 -8.30 -2.05 -13.32
C THR A 30 -9.07 -2.81 -14.39
N GLU A 31 -8.45 -2.96 -15.56
CA GLU A 31 -8.99 -3.77 -16.66
C GLU A 31 -9.12 -5.26 -16.32
N GLU A 32 -8.36 -5.74 -15.32
CA GLU A 32 -8.32 -7.17 -14.98
C GLU A 32 -8.85 -7.47 -13.56
N TYR A 33 -8.49 -6.64 -12.58
CA TYR A 33 -8.75 -6.90 -11.16
C TYR A 33 -8.97 -5.63 -10.34
N ASP A 34 -9.58 -5.81 -9.17
CA ASP A 34 -9.55 -4.79 -8.11
C ASP A 34 -8.21 -4.82 -7.40
N VAL A 35 -7.70 -3.64 -7.04
CA VAL A 35 -6.46 -3.45 -6.27
C VAL A 35 -6.80 -2.73 -4.97
N VAL A 36 -6.21 -3.15 -3.87
CA VAL A 36 -6.48 -2.60 -2.53
C VAL A 36 -5.18 -2.31 -1.81
N TYR A 37 -5.03 -1.10 -1.29
CA TYR A 37 -3.97 -0.75 -0.35
C TYR A 37 -4.25 -1.41 1.00
N GLN A 38 -3.35 -2.27 1.49
CA GLN A 38 -3.54 -2.99 2.75
C GLN A 38 -2.85 -2.29 3.91
N GLU A 39 -1.53 -2.14 3.81
CA GLU A 39 -0.71 -1.67 4.91
C GLU A 39 0.64 -1.13 4.45
N ASP A 40 1.35 -0.53 5.40
CA ASP A 40 2.72 -0.08 5.26
C ASP A 40 3.66 -0.94 6.10
N ARG A 41 4.73 -1.41 5.47
CA ARG A 41 5.81 -2.13 6.15
C ARG A 41 7.13 -1.42 5.91
N ASN A 42 7.61 -0.71 6.92
CA ASN A 42 8.78 0.18 6.82
C ASN A 42 8.56 1.24 5.72
N ARG A 43 9.31 1.16 4.62
CA ARG A 43 9.20 2.07 3.47
C ARG A 43 8.38 1.47 2.32
N THR A 44 7.87 0.25 2.47
CA THR A 44 7.21 -0.50 1.39
C THR A 44 5.70 -0.50 1.63
N ALA A 45 4.94 -0.02 0.64
CA ALA A 45 3.48 -0.17 0.64
C ALA A 45 3.12 -1.56 0.15
N ILE A 46 2.16 -2.21 0.81
CA ILE A 46 1.68 -3.55 0.47
C ILE A 46 0.26 -3.44 -0.07
N TRP A 47 0.08 -3.83 -1.32
CA TRP A 47 -1.22 -3.87 -2.00
C TRP A 47 -1.62 -5.31 -2.29
N THR A 48 -2.92 -5.59 -2.35
CA THR A 48 -3.45 -6.84 -2.91
C THR A 48 -4.14 -6.55 -4.24
N TYR A 49 -4.14 -7.54 -5.14
CA TYR A 49 -4.88 -7.45 -6.39
C TYR A 49 -5.59 -8.77 -6.70
N GLY A 50 -6.83 -8.66 -7.15
CA GLY A 50 -7.72 -9.81 -7.29
C GLY A 50 -7.81 -10.62 -5.99
N SER A 51 -8.04 -11.92 -6.11
CA SER A 51 -8.02 -12.86 -4.98
C SER A 51 -6.67 -13.57 -4.79
N VAL A 52 -5.64 -13.18 -5.55
CA VAL A 52 -4.51 -14.09 -5.85
C VAL A 52 -3.12 -13.51 -5.64
N GLY A 53 -2.96 -12.19 -5.52
CA GLY A 53 -1.63 -11.59 -5.54
C GLY A 53 -1.42 -10.43 -4.58
N THR A 54 -0.15 -10.20 -4.28
CA THR A 54 0.35 -9.12 -3.44
C THR A 54 1.41 -8.33 -4.20
N ILE A 55 1.38 -7.01 -4.06
CA ILE A 55 2.36 -6.09 -4.66
C ILE A 55 3.08 -5.37 -3.53
N PHE A 56 4.40 -5.37 -3.60
CA PHE A 56 5.29 -4.63 -2.70
C PHE A 56 5.86 -3.45 -3.47
N ILE A 57 5.58 -2.22 -3.02
CA ILE A 57 5.97 -0.98 -3.70
C ILE A 57 6.92 -0.19 -2.81
N ASP A 58 8.19 -0.10 -3.23
CA ASP A 58 9.23 0.52 -2.42
C ASP A 58 9.15 2.05 -2.46
N GLY A 59 9.23 2.66 -1.28
CA GLY A 59 9.23 4.11 -1.11
C GLY A 59 7.85 4.76 -1.08
N LEU A 60 6.77 4.02 -1.32
CA LEU A 60 5.40 4.53 -1.35
C LEU A 60 4.76 4.62 0.06
N ALA A 61 5.24 3.83 1.02
CA ALA A 61 4.65 3.80 2.37
C ALA A 61 4.59 5.19 3.01
N GLY A 62 3.43 5.53 3.58
CA GLY A 62 3.16 6.82 4.22
C GLY A 62 3.09 8.03 3.27
N VAL A 63 3.19 7.84 1.94
CA VAL A 63 3.13 8.92 0.95
C VAL A 63 1.72 9.00 0.35
N TYR A 64 0.94 9.97 0.81
CA TYR A 64 -0.47 10.14 0.39
C TYR A 64 -0.73 11.37 -0.49
N THR A 65 0.27 12.24 -0.65
CA THR A 65 0.19 13.45 -1.48
C THR A 65 1.43 13.54 -2.35
N ASP A 66 1.34 14.26 -3.47
CA ASP A 66 2.46 14.49 -4.39
C ASP A 66 3.16 13.18 -4.83
N ARG A 67 2.37 12.12 -5.04
CA ARG A 67 2.89 10.82 -5.44
C ARG A 67 3.47 10.89 -6.85
N GLY A 68 4.72 10.45 -7.00
CA GLY A 68 5.41 10.35 -8.28
C GLY A 68 5.40 8.94 -8.86
N SER A 69 6.58 8.48 -9.26
CA SER A 69 6.81 7.13 -9.77
C SER A 69 7.52 6.27 -8.74
N TYR A 70 7.16 4.99 -8.70
CA TYR A 70 7.72 4.00 -7.79
C TYR A 70 7.94 2.68 -8.51
N THR A 71 8.75 1.83 -7.89
CA THR A 71 9.05 0.49 -8.38
C THR A 71 8.79 -0.52 -7.28
N GLY A 72 8.56 -1.76 -7.70
CA GLY A 72 8.24 -2.83 -6.79
C GLY A 72 8.22 -4.17 -7.51
N TYR A 73 7.58 -5.14 -6.87
CA TYR A 73 7.34 -6.44 -7.45
C TYR A 73 5.99 -6.99 -6.99
N TRP A 74 5.35 -7.75 -7.88
CA TRP A 74 4.18 -8.55 -7.52
C TRP A 74 4.60 -9.98 -7.23
N VAL A 75 3.81 -10.68 -6.42
CA VAL A 75 3.95 -12.10 -6.12
C VAL A 75 2.61 -12.80 -6.16
N GLN A 76 2.64 -14.08 -6.52
CA GLN A 76 1.50 -15.00 -6.45
C GLN A 76 1.97 -16.36 -5.94
N GLU A 77 1.02 -17.22 -5.56
CA GLU A 77 1.32 -18.62 -5.24
C GLU A 77 1.81 -19.38 -6.48
N THR A 78 1.17 -19.13 -7.62
CA THR A 78 1.54 -19.69 -8.92
C THR A 78 1.42 -18.63 -10.01
N SER A 79 2.19 -18.79 -11.09
CA SER A 79 2.12 -17.95 -12.27
C SER A 79 2.54 -18.75 -13.51
N SER A 80 2.34 -18.18 -14.70
CA SER A 80 2.73 -18.80 -15.97
C SER A 80 4.24 -19.07 -16.10
N LEU A 81 5.07 -18.40 -15.29
CA LEU A 81 6.52 -18.53 -15.30
C LEU A 81 7.08 -18.59 -13.88
N ARG A 82 7.84 -19.64 -13.60
CA ARG A 82 8.70 -19.70 -12.41
C ARG A 82 10.03 -19.01 -12.71
N CYS A 83 10.39 -18.03 -11.89
CA CYS A 83 11.66 -17.29 -11.99
C CYS A 83 12.84 -18.10 -11.45
N ASP A 84 14.05 -17.74 -11.86
CA ASP A 84 15.30 -18.34 -11.35
C ASP A 84 15.67 -17.80 -9.96
N THR A 85 15.27 -16.57 -9.66
CA THR A 85 15.47 -15.89 -8.37
C THR A 85 14.19 -15.84 -7.56
N TYR A 86 14.31 -15.71 -6.24
CA TYR A 86 13.17 -15.54 -5.35
C TYR A 86 12.96 -14.09 -4.92
N ARG A 87 11.72 -13.80 -4.52
CA ARG A 87 11.32 -12.62 -3.74
C ARG A 87 10.59 -13.06 -2.48
N GLU A 88 10.43 -12.15 -1.53
CA GLU A 88 9.57 -12.39 -0.38
C GLU A 88 8.11 -12.44 -0.83
N GLY A 89 7.41 -13.52 -0.49
CA GLY A 89 6.00 -13.73 -0.76
C GLY A 89 5.10 -13.05 0.27
N ALA A 90 3.78 -13.13 0.04
CA ALA A 90 2.77 -12.54 0.93
C ALA A 90 2.82 -13.10 2.37
N ASP A 91 3.30 -14.33 2.55
CA ASP A 91 3.45 -14.99 3.85
C ASP A 91 4.83 -14.76 4.49
N GLY A 92 5.65 -13.88 3.91
CA GLY A 92 7.02 -13.62 4.35
C GLY A 92 8.03 -14.71 3.92
N LYS A 93 7.61 -15.77 3.21
CA LYS A 93 8.51 -16.83 2.73
C LYS A 93 8.98 -16.58 1.30
N PRO A 94 10.10 -17.19 0.86
CA PRO A 94 10.52 -17.09 -0.53
C PRO A 94 9.48 -17.64 -1.52
N THR A 95 9.21 -16.88 -2.58
CA THR A 95 8.46 -17.34 -3.77
C THR A 95 9.26 -17.10 -5.05
N TYR A 96 9.10 -18.00 -6.01
CA TYR A 96 9.69 -17.91 -7.35
C TYR A 96 8.65 -17.47 -8.41
N HIS A 97 7.43 -17.13 -7.98
CA HIS A 97 6.36 -16.64 -8.85
C HIS A 97 6.16 -15.16 -8.59
N TRP A 98 6.95 -14.35 -9.30
CA TRP A 98 6.99 -12.92 -9.10
C TRP A 98 7.31 -12.19 -10.42
N GLY A 99 7.13 -10.87 -10.43
CA GLY A 99 7.61 -10.04 -11.53
C GLY A 99 7.71 -8.56 -11.19
N ARG A 100 8.39 -7.79 -12.05
CA ARG A 100 8.58 -6.34 -11.89
C ARG A 100 7.23 -5.61 -11.92
N PHE A 101 7.11 -4.60 -11.07
CA PHE A 101 5.98 -3.68 -11.02
C PHE A 101 6.50 -2.24 -11.00
N GLU A 102 6.10 -1.43 -11.98
CA GLU A 102 6.48 -0.03 -12.09
C GLU A 102 5.22 0.80 -12.16
N ILE A 103 5.08 1.80 -11.28
CA ILE A 103 3.85 2.58 -11.14
C ILE A 103 4.15 4.07 -11.22
N ALA A 104 3.24 4.82 -11.84
CA ALA A 104 3.22 6.27 -11.82
C ALA A 104 1.80 6.76 -11.48
N PHE A 105 1.70 7.64 -10.49
CA PHE A 105 0.44 8.33 -10.18
C PHE A 105 0.28 9.53 -11.12
N ILE A 106 -0.93 9.76 -11.62
CA ILE A 106 -1.17 10.66 -12.75
C ILE A 106 -2.04 11.89 -12.43
N ASP A 107 -2.61 11.96 -11.23
CA ASP A 107 -3.32 13.14 -10.73
C ASP A 107 -3.02 13.39 -9.25
N PRO A 108 -3.27 14.63 -8.77
CA PRO A 108 -3.09 14.98 -7.37
C PRO A 108 -4.23 14.53 -6.45
N ASP A 109 -5.31 13.94 -7.00
CA ASP A 109 -6.50 13.54 -6.25
C ASP A 109 -6.19 12.39 -5.28
N PHE A 110 -7.00 12.21 -4.23
CA PHE A 110 -6.84 11.10 -3.28
C PHE A 110 -8.16 10.32 -3.12
N PRO A 111 -8.18 9.00 -3.39
CA PRO A 111 -7.10 8.19 -3.96
C PRO A 111 -6.77 8.65 -5.39
N SER A 112 -5.50 8.56 -5.79
CA SER A 112 -5.03 9.06 -7.10
C SER A 112 -5.20 7.99 -8.16
N ARG A 113 -5.48 8.36 -9.41
CA ARG A 113 -5.33 7.41 -10.53
C ARG A 113 -3.86 7.08 -10.72
N TRP A 114 -3.59 5.90 -11.27
CA TRP A 114 -2.25 5.46 -11.60
C TRP A 114 -2.20 4.62 -12.87
N GLN A 115 -1.00 4.56 -13.45
CA GLN A 115 -0.66 3.62 -14.51
C GLN A 115 0.50 2.75 -14.03
N ALA A 116 0.42 1.45 -14.29
CA ALA A 116 1.48 0.52 -13.97
C ALA A 116 1.91 -0.30 -15.19
N ASN A 117 3.20 -0.56 -15.31
CA ASN A 117 3.74 -1.57 -16.21
C ASN A 117 4.19 -2.79 -15.38
N ILE A 118 3.81 -3.97 -15.85
CA ILE A 118 4.02 -5.25 -15.17
C ILE A 118 4.81 -6.20 -16.06
N GLY A 119 5.83 -6.82 -15.47
CA GLY A 119 6.68 -7.83 -16.11
C GLY A 119 6.61 -9.18 -15.41
N LEU A 120 7.24 -10.18 -16.02
CA LEU A 120 7.46 -11.51 -15.42
C LEU A 120 8.94 -11.66 -15.07
N CYS A 121 9.24 -11.99 -13.82
CA CYS A 121 10.62 -12.03 -13.31
C CYS A 121 11.36 -10.70 -13.60
N ASP A 122 12.64 -10.78 -13.99
CA ASP A 122 13.48 -9.64 -14.36
C ASP A 122 13.23 -9.10 -15.79
N ARG A 123 12.27 -9.66 -16.52
CA ARG A 123 11.99 -9.22 -17.91
C ARG A 123 11.40 -7.82 -17.91
N GLU A 124 11.61 -7.13 -19.03
CA GLU A 124 10.99 -5.82 -19.24
C GLU A 124 9.46 -5.91 -19.14
N PRO A 125 8.82 -4.99 -18.40
CA PRO A 125 7.38 -4.93 -18.31
C PRO A 125 6.70 -4.79 -19.67
N THR A 126 5.74 -5.66 -19.98
CA THR A 126 5.00 -5.65 -21.25
C THR A 126 3.50 -5.48 -21.06
N ILE A 127 3.00 -5.68 -19.84
CA ILE A 127 1.58 -5.58 -19.50
C ILE A 127 1.35 -4.20 -18.89
N ARG A 128 0.27 -3.53 -19.27
CA ARG A 128 -0.11 -2.24 -18.71
C ARG A 128 -1.46 -2.37 -18.00
N LEU A 129 -1.52 -1.84 -16.77
CA LEU A 129 -2.77 -1.70 -16.01
C LEU A 129 -3.00 -0.23 -15.67
N ASN A 130 -4.25 0.20 -15.70
CA ASN A 130 -4.65 1.52 -15.24
C ASN A 130 -5.55 1.39 -14.00
N GLY A 131 -5.14 2.00 -12.90
CA GLY A 131 -5.93 2.05 -11.68
C GLY A 131 -6.80 3.28 -11.64
N VAL A 132 -8.12 3.06 -11.59
CA VAL A 132 -9.11 4.12 -11.37
C VAL A 132 -9.68 3.97 -9.96
N PRO A 133 -9.60 5.01 -9.10
CA PRO A 133 -10.16 4.96 -7.76
C PRO A 133 -11.61 4.49 -7.78
N MET A 134 -11.90 3.49 -6.97
CA MET A 134 -13.26 3.13 -6.61
C MET A 134 -13.70 4.11 -5.54
N THR A 135 -14.53 5.07 -5.91
CA THR A 135 -15.23 5.89 -4.91
C THR A 135 -16.11 4.98 -4.05
N PRO A 136 -16.13 5.15 -2.72
CA PRO A 136 -17.31 4.78 -1.94
C PRO A 136 -18.58 5.48 -2.45
#